data_AF-A0A7C3TFH6-F1
#
_entry.id   AF-A0A7C3TFH6-F1
#
_cell.length_a   1.000
_cell.length_b   1.000
_cell.length_c   1.000
_cell.angle_alpha   90.00
_cell.angle_beta   90.00
_cell.angle_gamma   90.00
#
_symmetry.space_group_name_H-M   'P 1'
#
loop_
_entity.id
_entity.type
_entity.pdbx_description
1 polymer ?
#
loop_
_entity_poly.entity_id
_entity_poly.type
_entity_poly.pdbx_seq_one_letter_code
_entity_poly.pdbx_strand_id
1 'polypeptide(L)'
;MTSWFQQFEELRLRTPRMYANVVNAENCVGDYIYYSKNCFHCFVAEHAEDCGYVFNGGQIKDCWDIDYDDDDSQLKYEVISGQNNFNCTYCLACWYSSNMTYCDLYQNCSDCMLCVGLNKRKFHILNKPYSEEEYKKKSAEIKKEMIVSREFWNWFSSPYPYEYSVAAIYIK
;
A
#
# COMPACT_ATOMS: atom_id res chain seq x y z
N MET A 1 3.48 37.19 29.33
CA MET A 1 4.38 36.46 28.41
C MET A 1 3.51 35.74 27.40
N THR A 2 3.74 35.94 26.10
CA THR A 2 3.15 35.11 25.03
C THR A 2 3.57 33.66 25.27
N SER A 3 2.63 32.72 25.13
CA SER A 3 2.95 31.30 25.30
C SER A 3 3.90 30.83 24.20
N TRP A 4 4.63 29.74 24.45
CA TRP A 4 5.49 29.13 23.43
C TRP A 4 4.73 28.82 22.13
N PHE A 5 3.48 28.33 22.24
CA PHE A 5 2.63 28.03 21.08
C PHE A 5 2.33 29.26 20.23
N GLN A 6 2.07 30.41 20.85
CA GLN A 6 1.83 31.66 20.11
C GLN A 6 3.10 32.13 19.39
N GLN A 7 4.26 32.06 20.04
CA GLN A 7 5.54 32.40 19.42
C GLN A 7 5.87 31.47 18.24
N PHE A 8 5.55 30.18 18.36
CA PHE A 8 5.73 29.19 17.30
C PHE A 8 4.80 29.44 16.11
N GLU A 9 3.51 29.72 16.33
CA GLU A 9 2.57 30.01 15.25
C GLU A 9 2.92 31.30 14.49
N GLU A 10 3.33 32.35 15.20
CA GLU A 10 3.83 33.58 14.58
C GLU A 10 5.06 33.32 13.70
N LEU A 11 6.00 32.50 14.19
CA LEU A 11 7.17 32.08 13.42
C LEU A 11 6.76 31.24 12.20
N ARG A 12 5.79 30.33 12.35
CA ARG A 12 5.30 29.47 11.29
C ARG A 12 4.67 30.27 10.14
N LEU A 13 3.89 31.30 10.45
CA LEU A 13 3.21 32.13 9.44
C LEU A 13 4.16 33.06 8.69
N ARG A 14 5.23 33.55 9.34
CA ARG A 14 6.19 34.49 8.73
C ARG A 14 7.32 33.83 7.95
N THR A 15 7.59 32.55 8.19
CA THR A 15 8.74 31.85 7.61
C THR A 15 8.31 31.12 6.33
N PRO A 16 8.91 31.43 5.16
CA PRO A 16 8.67 30.66 3.95
C PRO A 16 8.96 29.17 4.18
N ARG A 17 8.04 28.30 3.76
CA ARG A 17 8.22 26.85 3.81
C ARG A 17 8.37 26.32 2.40
N MET A 18 9.26 25.36 2.23
CA MET A 18 9.33 24.60 0.99
C MET A 18 7.96 23.95 0.74
N TYR A 19 7.44 24.12 -0.47
CA TYR A 19 6.15 23.54 -0.84
C TYR A 19 6.24 22.02 -0.93
N ALA A 20 7.26 21.52 -1.63
CA ALA A 20 7.51 20.10 -1.82
C ALA A 20 8.98 19.84 -2.19
N ASN A 21 9.49 18.68 -1.79
CA ASN A 21 10.76 18.11 -2.19
C ASN A 21 10.51 17.19 -3.40
N VAL A 22 10.62 17.74 -4.61
CA VAL A 22 10.42 16.99 -5.85
C VAL A 22 11.66 17.16 -6.72
N VAL A 23 12.43 16.08 -6.91
CA VAL A 23 13.73 16.12 -7.60
C VAL A 23 13.79 15.06 -8.68
N ASN A 24 14.16 15.46 -9.90
CA ASN A 24 14.24 14.58 -11.07
C ASN A 24 12.93 13.78 -11.29
N ALA A 25 11.79 14.44 -11.13
CA ALA A 25 10.49 13.79 -11.25
C ALA A 25 9.63 14.44 -12.35
N GLU A 26 8.88 13.61 -13.09
CA GLU A 26 8.04 14.03 -14.21
C GLU A 26 6.56 13.77 -13.87
N ASN A 27 5.70 14.77 -14.00
CA ASN A 27 4.25 14.66 -13.73
C ASN A 27 3.93 14.10 -12.32
N CYS A 28 4.67 14.56 -11.31
CA CYS A 28 4.49 14.12 -9.93
C CYS A 28 3.80 15.18 -9.07
N VAL A 29 2.90 14.75 -8.19
CA VAL A 29 2.20 15.57 -7.19
C VAL A 29 2.40 14.93 -5.82
N GLY A 30 2.88 15.69 -4.85
CA GLY A 30 3.15 15.21 -3.50
C GLY A 30 4.40 15.83 -2.89
N ASP A 31 5.04 15.13 -1.95
CA ASP A 31 6.25 15.59 -1.25
C ASP A 31 7.26 14.44 -1.08
N TYR A 32 8.55 14.76 -0.98
CA TYR A 32 9.65 13.78 -0.92
C TYR A 32 9.62 12.78 -2.09
N ILE A 33 9.53 13.29 -3.32
CA ILE A 33 9.50 12.49 -4.55
C ILE A 33 10.82 12.64 -5.31
N TYR A 34 11.48 11.52 -5.60
CA TYR A 34 12.81 11.47 -6.20
C TYR A 34 12.83 10.49 -7.39
N TYR A 35 13.41 10.90 -8.52
CA TYR A 35 13.64 10.03 -9.69
C TYR A 35 12.39 9.27 -10.18
N SER A 36 11.23 9.90 -10.09
CA SER A 36 9.93 9.23 -10.26
C SER A 36 9.13 9.83 -11.41
N LYS A 37 8.13 9.11 -11.91
CA LYS A 37 7.30 9.52 -13.04
C LYS A 37 5.83 9.22 -12.77
N ASN A 38 4.94 10.14 -13.15
CA ASN A 38 3.49 9.97 -13.09
C ASN A 38 2.99 9.53 -11.70
N CYS A 39 3.50 10.16 -10.64
CA CYS A 39 3.11 9.84 -9.26
C CYS A 39 2.08 10.84 -8.71
N PHE A 40 0.94 10.37 -8.24
CA PHE A 40 -0.16 11.23 -7.80
C PHE A 40 -0.41 11.15 -6.29
N HIS A 41 -0.28 12.28 -5.59
CA HIS A 41 -0.41 12.35 -4.12
C HIS A 41 0.46 11.34 -3.38
N CYS A 42 1.73 11.23 -3.78
CA CYS A 42 2.70 10.38 -3.11
C CYS A 42 3.52 11.19 -2.10
N PHE A 43 3.84 10.56 -0.99
CA PHE A 43 4.71 11.06 0.05
C PHE A 43 5.83 10.04 0.21
N VAL A 44 7.09 10.47 0.18
CA VAL A 44 8.26 9.58 0.25
C VAL A 44 8.20 8.52 -0.86
N ALA A 45 8.48 8.93 -2.09
CA ALA A 45 8.54 8.06 -3.25
C ALA A 45 9.88 8.20 -3.97
N GLU A 46 10.60 7.11 -4.15
CA GLU A 46 11.88 7.08 -4.86
C GLU A 46 11.84 6.04 -5.98
N HIS A 47 12.25 6.41 -7.19
CA HIS A 47 12.21 5.52 -8.35
C HIS A 47 10.82 4.92 -8.64
N ALA A 48 9.74 5.67 -8.35
CA ALA A 48 8.38 5.22 -8.56
C ALA A 48 7.85 5.59 -9.96
N GLU A 49 7.07 4.72 -10.59
CA GLU A 49 6.46 4.95 -11.91
C GLU A 49 4.97 4.59 -11.90
N ASP A 50 4.12 5.50 -12.39
CA ASP A 50 2.68 5.27 -12.54
C ASP A 50 1.99 4.86 -11.22
N CYS A 51 2.30 5.59 -10.14
CA CYS A 51 1.83 5.30 -8.78
C CYS A 51 0.89 6.38 -8.21
N GLY A 52 0.04 6.02 -7.24
CA GLY A 52 -0.84 6.99 -6.57
C GLY A 52 -1.09 6.66 -5.09
N TYR A 53 -1.22 7.71 -4.26
CA TYR A 53 -1.49 7.58 -2.82
C TYR A 53 -0.53 6.63 -2.11
N VAL A 54 0.77 6.83 -2.34
CA VAL A 54 1.85 6.08 -1.69
C VAL A 54 2.40 6.92 -0.55
N PHE A 55 2.55 6.35 0.67
CA PHE A 55 3.13 7.08 1.81
C PHE A 55 4.62 6.76 2.07
N ASN A 56 5.12 5.63 1.56
CA ASN A 56 6.54 5.28 1.55
C ASN A 56 6.77 4.19 0.49
N GLY A 57 7.41 4.53 -0.61
CA GLY A 57 7.60 3.65 -1.76
C GLY A 57 8.98 3.79 -2.39
N GLY A 58 9.70 2.67 -2.56
CA GLY A 58 10.98 2.62 -3.26
C GLY A 58 10.93 1.66 -4.46
N GLN A 59 11.36 2.11 -5.64
CA GLN A 59 11.46 1.27 -6.84
C GLN A 59 10.15 0.52 -7.17
N ILE A 60 9.00 1.21 -7.05
CA ILE A 60 7.68 0.61 -7.26
C ILE A 60 7.04 1.08 -8.56
N LYS A 61 6.22 0.24 -9.17
CA LYS A 61 5.55 0.58 -10.43
C LYS A 61 4.11 0.09 -10.52
N ASP A 62 3.23 0.91 -11.10
CA ASP A 62 1.81 0.57 -11.29
C ASP A 62 1.12 0.24 -9.95
N CYS A 63 1.37 1.07 -8.92
CA CYS A 63 0.92 0.82 -7.55
C CYS A 63 0.00 1.92 -7.01
N TRP A 64 -1.01 1.55 -6.24
CA TRP A 64 -2.00 2.51 -5.72
C TRP A 64 -2.45 2.17 -4.29
N ASP A 65 -2.67 3.18 -3.46
CA ASP A 65 -3.01 3.03 -2.03
C ASP A 65 -2.01 2.11 -1.29
N ILE A 66 -0.77 2.60 -1.17
CA ILE A 66 0.35 1.84 -0.58
C ILE A 66 0.90 2.54 0.66
N ASP A 67 1.08 1.78 1.73
CA ASP A 67 1.82 2.21 2.91
C ASP A 67 3.01 1.28 3.12
N TYR A 68 4.22 1.79 2.87
CA TYR A 68 5.48 1.08 3.02
C TYR A 68 5.65 -0.10 2.03
N ASP A 69 6.39 0.14 0.97
CA ASP A 69 6.74 -0.89 -0.02
C ASP A 69 8.05 -0.58 -0.72
N ASP A 70 8.79 -1.62 -1.09
CA ASP A 70 10.13 -1.45 -1.66
C ASP A 70 10.48 -2.59 -2.64
N ASP A 71 11.65 -2.45 -3.27
CA ASP A 71 12.36 -3.44 -4.06
C ASP A 71 11.58 -4.02 -5.24
N ASP A 72 11.47 -3.27 -6.35
CA ASP A 72 10.89 -3.74 -7.63
C ASP A 72 9.44 -4.27 -7.51
N SER A 73 8.67 -3.77 -6.55
CA SER A 73 7.27 -4.17 -6.37
C SER A 73 6.35 -3.56 -7.45
N GLN A 74 5.45 -4.37 -8.03
CA GLN A 74 4.61 -3.94 -9.15
C GLN A 74 3.17 -4.45 -9.08
N LEU A 75 2.26 -3.69 -9.71
CA LEU A 75 0.83 -4.03 -9.85
C LEU A 75 0.17 -4.27 -8.49
N LYS A 76 0.23 -3.27 -7.62
CA LYS A 76 -0.28 -3.38 -6.26
C LYS A 76 -1.41 -2.42 -5.99
N TYR A 77 -2.37 -2.88 -5.20
CA TYR A 77 -3.49 -2.05 -4.77
C TYR A 77 -3.86 -2.36 -3.33
N GLU A 78 -3.97 -1.34 -2.47
CA GLU A 78 -4.31 -1.51 -1.07
C GLU A 78 -3.32 -2.49 -0.41
N VAL A 79 -2.06 -2.08 -0.27
CA VAL A 79 -1.03 -2.93 0.36
C VAL A 79 -0.27 -2.15 1.41
N ILE A 80 -0.14 -2.76 2.59
CA ILE A 80 0.59 -2.22 3.72
C ILE A 80 1.77 -3.15 4.02
N SER A 81 2.98 -2.60 4.12
CA SER A 81 4.22 -3.34 4.39
C SER A 81 4.49 -4.43 3.35
N GLY A 82 4.96 -4.00 2.18
CA GLY A 82 5.39 -4.85 1.07
C GLY A 82 6.90 -4.87 0.85
N GLN A 83 7.42 -5.89 0.16
CA GLN A 83 8.76 -5.90 -0.45
C GLN A 83 8.79 -6.93 -1.57
N ASN A 84 9.31 -6.56 -2.75
CA ASN A 84 9.50 -7.44 -3.91
C ASN A 84 8.29 -8.32 -4.23
N ASN A 85 7.15 -7.66 -4.42
CA ASN A 85 5.89 -8.33 -4.70
C ASN A 85 5.35 -7.97 -6.07
N PHE A 86 4.64 -8.93 -6.68
CA PHE A 86 4.04 -8.74 -7.99
C PHE A 86 2.55 -9.08 -7.95
N ASN A 87 1.68 -8.19 -8.43
CA ASN A 87 0.25 -8.44 -8.55
C ASN A 87 -0.40 -8.83 -7.21
N CYS A 88 -0.41 -7.88 -6.27
CA CYS A 88 -0.95 -8.08 -4.91
C CYS A 88 -2.04 -7.06 -4.60
N THR A 89 -3.19 -7.53 -4.11
CA THR A 89 -4.35 -6.67 -3.81
C THR A 89 -4.88 -6.95 -2.41
N TYR A 90 -5.17 -5.91 -1.62
CA TYR A 90 -5.67 -6.02 -0.25
C TYR A 90 -4.75 -6.89 0.61
N CYS A 91 -3.50 -6.48 0.83
CA CYS A 91 -2.52 -7.30 1.54
C CYS A 91 -1.78 -6.56 2.66
N LEU A 92 -1.51 -7.24 3.77
CA LEU A 92 -0.75 -6.70 4.89
C LEU A 92 0.49 -7.56 5.17
N ALA A 93 1.65 -6.93 5.35
CA ALA A 93 2.89 -7.60 5.74
C ALA A 93 3.22 -8.77 4.79
N CYS A 94 3.53 -8.39 3.56
CA CYS A 94 3.65 -9.22 2.37
C CYS A 94 5.07 -9.11 1.81
N TRP A 95 5.79 -10.22 1.67
CA TRP A 95 7.16 -10.14 1.13
C TRP A 95 7.49 -11.27 0.14
N TYR A 96 8.20 -10.93 -0.94
CA TYR A 96 8.72 -11.86 -1.96
C TYR A 96 7.64 -12.75 -2.59
N SER A 97 6.47 -12.17 -2.86
CA SER A 97 5.26 -12.93 -3.18
C SER A 97 4.55 -12.44 -4.43
N SER A 98 3.72 -13.29 -5.03
CA SER A 98 3.03 -12.96 -6.28
C SER A 98 1.60 -13.48 -6.34
N ASN A 99 0.71 -12.78 -7.05
CA ASN A 99 -0.69 -13.18 -7.24
C ASN A 99 -1.40 -13.40 -5.90
N MET A 100 -1.40 -12.36 -5.07
CA MET A 100 -1.98 -12.41 -3.72
C MET A 100 -3.25 -11.57 -3.67
N THR A 101 -4.27 -12.04 -2.97
CA THR A 101 -5.55 -11.31 -2.85
C THR A 101 -6.14 -11.50 -1.46
N TYR A 102 -6.34 -10.43 -0.70
CA TYR A 102 -6.82 -10.50 0.69
C TYR A 102 -5.94 -11.42 1.55
N CYS A 103 -4.64 -11.12 1.67
CA CYS A 103 -3.72 -11.96 2.42
C CYS A 103 -2.90 -11.16 3.42
N ASP A 104 -2.64 -11.74 4.59
CA ASP A 104 -1.91 -11.10 5.68
C ASP A 104 -0.75 -11.97 6.19
N LEU A 105 0.35 -11.33 6.62
CA LEU A 105 1.47 -11.98 7.31
C LEU A 105 2.08 -13.15 6.51
N TYR A 106 2.63 -12.88 5.33
CA TYR A 106 3.12 -13.93 4.44
C TYR A 106 4.46 -13.62 3.80
N GLN A 107 5.14 -14.70 3.41
CA GLN A 107 6.48 -14.62 2.89
C GLN A 107 6.72 -15.71 1.84
N ASN A 108 7.27 -15.36 0.68
CA ASN A 108 7.59 -16.30 -0.40
C ASN A 108 6.37 -17.13 -0.87
N CYS A 109 5.20 -16.51 -0.98
CA CYS A 109 3.98 -17.18 -1.42
C CYS A 109 3.62 -16.83 -2.86
N SER A 110 2.93 -17.74 -3.56
CA SER A 110 2.28 -17.38 -4.82
C SER A 110 0.88 -17.95 -4.94
N ASP A 111 -0.03 -17.23 -5.59
CA ASP A 111 -1.36 -17.74 -5.90
C ASP A 111 -2.11 -18.13 -4.61
N CYS A 112 -2.31 -17.15 -3.74
CA CYS A 112 -3.03 -17.32 -2.47
C CYS A 112 -4.14 -16.28 -2.35
N MET A 113 -5.27 -16.70 -1.80
CA MET A 113 -6.44 -15.84 -1.59
C MET A 113 -7.01 -16.04 -0.18
N LEU A 114 -7.37 -14.96 0.50
CA LEU A 114 -8.00 -15.03 1.83
C LEU A 114 -7.15 -15.82 2.85
N CYS A 115 -5.82 -15.68 2.81
CA CYS A 115 -4.89 -16.45 3.64
C CYS A 115 -4.19 -15.58 4.68
N VAL A 116 -3.78 -16.18 5.79
CA VAL A 116 -3.03 -15.50 6.86
C VAL A 116 -1.87 -16.37 7.34
N GLY A 117 -0.66 -15.80 7.50
CA GLY A 117 0.42 -16.49 8.21
C GLY A 117 1.12 -17.60 7.42
N LEU A 118 1.11 -17.55 6.09
CA LEU A 118 1.72 -18.59 5.24
C LEU A 118 3.15 -18.24 4.82
N ASN A 119 4.01 -19.27 4.72
CA ASN A 119 5.38 -19.11 4.25
C ASN A 119 5.74 -20.23 3.26
N LYS A 120 6.30 -19.87 2.09
CA LYS A 120 6.70 -20.82 1.03
C LYS A 120 5.55 -21.73 0.58
N ARG A 121 4.35 -21.17 0.42
CA ARG A 121 3.13 -21.89 0.01
C ARG A 121 2.60 -21.36 -1.32
N LYS A 122 1.93 -22.25 -2.05
CA LYS A 122 1.26 -21.93 -3.31
C LYS A 122 -0.13 -22.52 -3.38
N PHE A 123 -1.04 -21.88 -4.10
CA PHE A 123 -2.40 -22.40 -4.35
C PHE A 123 -3.19 -22.64 -3.05
N HIS A 124 -3.25 -21.64 -2.18
CA HIS A 124 -4.01 -21.72 -0.94
C HIS A 124 -5.21 -20.77 -0.95
N ILE A 125 -6.35 -21.24 -0.43
CA ILE A 125 -7.53 -20.42 -0.17
C ILE A 125 -7.98 -20.69 1.27
N LEU A 126 -8.14 -19.65 2.09
CA LEU A 126 -8.47 -19.80 3.52
C LEU A 126 -7.49 -20.74 4.24
N ASN A 127 -6.20 -20.58 3.96
CA ASN A 127 -5.09 -21.42 4.42
C ASN A 127 -5.17 -22.91 4.04
N LYS A 128 -6.11 -23.32 3.17
CA LYS A 128 -6.22 -24.71 2.72
C LYS A 128 -5.54 -24.86 1.35
N PRO A 129 -4.72 -25.91 1.15
CA PRO A 129 -4.10 -26.17 -0.14
C PRO A 129 -5.12 -26.69 -1.15
N TYR A 130 -4.94 -26.35 -2.41
CA TYR A 130 -5.68 -26.85 -3.56
C TYR A 130 -4.71 -27.27 -4.66
N SER A 131 -5.17 -28.12 -5.58
CA SER A 131 -4.47 -28.24 -6.86
C SER A 131 -4.56 -26.91 -7.63
N GLU A 132 -3.64 -26.69 -8.57
CA GLU A 132 -3.63 -25.46 -9.38
C GLU A 132 -4.95 -25.22 -10.13
N GLU A 133 -5.52 -26.27 -10.73
CA GLU A 133 -6.78 -26.17 -11.48
C GLU A 133 -7.98 -25.90 -10.56
N GLU A 134 -8.03 -26.55 -9.39
CA GLU A 134 -9.07 -26.27 -8.39
C GLU A 134 -8.93 -24.87 -7.81
N TYR A 135 -7.69 -24.42 -7.56
CA TYR A 135 -7.39 -23.08 -7.09
C TYR A 135 -7.91 -22.05 -8.09
N LYS A 136 -7.53 -22.15 -9.38
CA LYS A 136 -7.95 -21.20 -10.43
C LYS A 136 -9.47 -21.13 -10.55
N LYS A 137 -10.14 -22.29 -10.51
CA LYS A 137 -11.60 -22.34 -10.57
C LYS A 137 -12.23 -21.67 -9.36
N LYS A 138 -11.79 -22.05 -8.16
CA LYS A 138 -12.40 -21.61 -6.90
C LYS A 138 -12.10 -20.15 -6.56
N SER A 139 -10.89 -19.67 -6.84
CA SER A 139 -10.51 -18.27 -6.64
C SER A 139 -11.29 -17.34 -7.58
N ALA A 140 -11.52 -17.75 -8.83
CA ALA A 140 -12.35 -17.00 -9.78
C ALA A 140 -13.83 -16.96 -9.35
N GLU A 141 -14.37 -18.07 -8.85
CA GLU A 141 -15.72 -18.15 -8.31
C GLU A 141 -15.89 -17.22 -7.10
N ILE A 142 -15.01 -17.33 -6.10
CA ILE A 142 -15.01 -16.47 -4.91
C ILE A 142 -14.87 -14.99 -5.30
N LYS A 143 -13.92 -14.65 -6.18
CA LYS A 143 -13.75 -13.27 -6.66
C LYS A 143 -15.02 -12.73 -7.30
N LYS A 144 -15.68 -13.53 -8.13
CA LYS A 144 -16.95 -13.14 -8.78
C LYS A 144 -18.05 -12.91 -7.74
N GLU A 145 -18.19 -13.79 -6.76
CA GLU A 145 -19.15 -13.63 -5.66
C GLU A 145 -18.88 -12.35 -4.86
N MET A 146 -17.62 -12.12 -4.46
CA MET A 146 -17.20 -10.92 -3.73
C MET A 146 -17.44 -9.64 -4.54
N ILE A 147 -17.29 -9.67 -5.86
CA ILE A 147 -17.61 -8.51 -6.73
C ILE A 147 -19.11 -8.24 -6.72
N VAL A 148 -19.94 -9.29 -6.84
CA VAL A 148 -21.40 -9.17 -6.85
C VAL A 148 -21.93 -8.70 -5.49
N SER A 149 -21.37 -9.21 -4.38
CA SER A 149 -21.69 -8.78 -3.01
C SER A 149 -21.11 -7.41 -2.65
N ARG A 150 -20.25 -6.84 -3.51
CA ARG A 150 -19.49 -5.59 -3.29
C ARG A 150 -18.50 -5.68 -2.13
N GLU A 151 -18.03 -6.86 -1.81
CA GLU A 151 -17.02 -7.09 -0.77
C GLU A 151 -15.60 -6.99 -1.32
N PHE A 152 -15.38 -7.23 -2.62
CA PHE A 152 -14.04 -7.33 -3.23
C PHE A 152 -13.21 -6.03 -3.22
N TRP A 153 -13.86 -4.86 -3.12
CA TRP A 153 -13.17 -3.56 -3.14
C TRP A 153 -13.20 -2.87 -1.79
N ASN A 154 -13.35 -3.65 -0.71
CA ASN A 154 -13.40 -3.12 0.63
C ASN A 154 -12.36 -3.82 1.50
N TRP A 155 -11.55 -3.02 2.21
CA TRP A 155 -10.78 -3.51 3.34
C TRP A 155 -11.72 -3.81 4.52
N PHE A 156 -11.38 -4.80 5.35
CA PHE A 156 -12.17 -5.09 6.55
C PHE A 156 -12.12 -3.91 7.52
N SER A 157 -13.27 -3.47 8.03
CA SER A 157 -13.30 -2.35 8.98
C SER A 157 -12.40 -2.61 10.18
N SER A 158 -11.47 -1.69 10.44
CA SER A 158 -10.60 -1.77 11.61
C SER A 158 -11.43 -1.76 12.89
N PRO A 159 -11.15 -2.64 13.88
CA PRO A 159 -11.75 -2.54 15.20
C PRO A 159 -11.17 -1.38 16.02
N TYR A 160 -10.10 -0.74 15.55
CA TYR A 160 -9.43 0.36 16.23
C TYR A 160 -9.99 1.73 15.80
N PRO A 161 -10.16 2.67 16.73
CA PRO A 161 -10.49 4.06 16.41
C PRO A 161 -9.47 4.72 15.48
N TYR A 162 -9.94 5.66 14.66
CA TYR A 162 -9.12 6.36 13.67
C TYR A 162 -7.97 7.15 14.32
N GLU A 163 -8.17 7.64 15.54
CA GLU A 163 -7.22 8.44 16.31
C GLU A 163 -5.96 7.66 16.68
N TYR A 164 -5.99 6.33 16.56
CA TYR A 164 -4.84 5.45 16.75
C TYR A 164 -4.08 5.15 15.45
N SER A 165 -4.59 5.60 14.31
CA SER A 165 -3.87 5.47 13.04
C SER A 165 -2.67 6.42 12.97
N VAL A 166 -1.67 6.06 12.16
CA VAL A 166 -0.54 6.95 11.85
C VAL A 166 -1.02 8.22 11.16
N ALA A 167 -2.10 8.15 10.38
CA ALA A 167 -2.70 9.31 9.72
C ALA A 167 -3.18 10.38 10.71
N ALA A 168 -3.65 10.00 11.90
CA ALA A 168 -4.09 10.95 12.93
C ALA A 168 -2.96 11.85 13.47
N ILE A 169 -1.69 11.47 13.26
CA ILE A 169 -0.53 12.29 13.61
C ILE A 169 -0.43 13.52 12.69
N TYR A 170 -0.95 13.43 11.46
CA TYR A 170 -0.83 14.46 10.43
C TYR A 170 -2.06 15.38 10.29
N ILE A 171 -3.17 15.09 10.99
CA ILE A 171 -4.46 15.81 10.86
C ILE A 171 -4.72 16.72 12.09
N LYS A 172 -3.72 17.53 12.47
CA LYS A 172 -3.89 18.53 13.55
C LYS A 172 -3.58 19.94 13.10
#